data_AF-A0A7X5C109-F1
#
_entry.id   AF-A0A7X5C109-F1
#
_cell.length_a   1.000
_cell.length_b   1.000
_cell.length_c   1.000
_cell.angle_alpha   90.00
_cell.angle_beta   90.00
_cell.angle_gamma   90.00
#
_symmetry.space_group_name_H-M   'P 1'
#
loop_
_entity.id
_entity.type
_entity.pdbx_description
1 polymer ?
#
loop_
_entity_poly.entity_id
_entity_poly.type
_entity_poly.pdbx_seq_one_letter_code
_entity_poly.pdbx_strand_id
1 'polypeptide(L)'
;MAAKEKEKEKAAEEISFETAMERLEDIVGKLESGDVPLETAIELFQEGMKLSQLCGSKLEQVERKIEVLIESENGLQRKPFAPANEDKGD
;
A
#
# COMPACT_ATOMS: atom_id res chain seq x y z
N MET A 1 -33.31 7.67 -9.19
CA MET A 1 -32.07 8.48 -9.32
C MET A 1 -31.05 8.19 -8.20
N ALA A 2 -31.46 7.78 -6.99
CA ALA A 2 -30.55 7.53 -5.85
C ALA A 2 -29.63 6.28 -5.92
N ALA A 3 -29.79 5.38 -6.91
CA ALA A 3 -28.96 4.17 -7.02
C ALA A 3 -27.64 4.41 -7.78
N LYS A 4 -27.58 5.44 -8.62
CA LYS A 4 -26.43 5.74 -9.49
C LYS A 4 -25.34 6.55 -8.77
N GLU A 5 -25.66 7.13 -7.62
CA GLU A 5 -24.74 7.90 -6.78
C GLU A 5 -23.92 6.99 -5.85
N LYS A 6 -24.51 5.89 -5.35
CA LYS A 6 -23.83 4.92 -4.47
C LYS A 6 -22.72 4.12 -5.15
N GLU A 7 -22.77 3.91 -6.47
CA GLU A 7 -21.69 3.22 -7.20
C GLU A 7 -20.48 4.12 -7.44
N LYS A 8 -20.68 5.44 -7.51
CA LYS A 8 -19.58 6.41 -7.69
C LYS A 8 -18.75 6.58 -6.41
N GLU A 9 -19.37 6.35 -5.26
CA GLU A 9 -18.74 6.37 -3.93
C GLU A 9 -17.90 5.09 -3.69
N LYS A 10 -18.41 3.92 -4.10
CA LYS A 10 -17.72 2.63 -3.93
C LYS A 10 -16.49 2.46 -4.85
N ALA A 11 -16.47 3.13 -6.00
CA ALA A 11 -15.31 3.17 -6.89
C ALA A 11 -14.22 4.15 -6.40
N ALA A 12 -14.58 5.12 -5.54
CA ALA A 12 -13.60 6.01 -4.91
C ALA A 12 -12.89 5.35 -3.72
N GLU A 13 -13.44 4.27 -3.14
CA GLU A 13 -12.87 3.60 -1.96
C GLU A 13 -11.76 2.58 -2.26
N GLU A 14 -11.58 2.13 -3.50
CA GLU A 14 -10.51 1.18 -3.84
C GLU A 14 -9.54 1.72 -4.89
N ILE A 15 -8.75 2.74 -4.50
CA ILE A 15 -7.56 3.14 -5.27
C ILE A 15 -6.64 1.92 -5.43
N SER A 16 -6.13 1.68 -6.65
CA SER A 16 -5.17 0.60 -6.93
C SER A 16 -3.81 0.88 -6.27
N PHE A 17 -2.96 -0.13 -6.11
CA PHE A 17 -1.62 0.10 -5.54
C PHE A 17 -0.82 1.06 -6.44
N GLU A 18 -0.85 0.82 -7.75
CA GLU A 18 -0.14 1.60 -8.76
C GLU A 18 -0.60 3.06 -8.77
N THR A 19 -1.92 3.30 -8.72
CA THR A 19 -2.46 4.67 -8.67
C THR A 19 -2.12 5.37 -7.36
N ALA A 20 -2.13 4.65 -6.23
CA ALA A 20 -1.75 5.22 -4.95
C ALA A 20 -0.27 5.60 -4.92
N MET A 21 0.59 4.77 -5.51
CA MET A 21 2.03 5.03 -5.64
C MET A 21 2.33 6.21 -6.55
N GLU A 22 1.72 6.27 -7.74
CA GLU A 22 1.88 7.40 -8.67
C GLU A 22 1.48 8.72 -8.00
N ARG A 23 0.35 8.72 -7.28
CA ARG A 23 -0.09 9.90 -6.54
C ARG A 23 0.86 10.28 -5.40
N LEU A 24 1.42 9.29 -4.70
CA LEU A 24 2.37 9.53 -3.62
C LEU A 24 3.66 10.13 -4.16
N GLU A 25 4.17 9.64 -5.30
CA GLU A 25 5.34 10.19 -5.99
C GLU A 25 5.12 11.65 -6.41
N ASP A 26 3.95 11.97 -6.97
CA ASP A 26 3.57 13.34 -7.31
C ASP A 26 3.57 14.27 -6.08
N ILE A 27 3.04 13.79 -4.95
CA ILE A 27 3.00 14.53 -3.70
C ILE A 27 4.40 14.81 -3.19
N VAL A 28 5.27 13.78 -3.17
CA VAL A 28 6.67 13.91 -2.76
C VAL A 28 7.38 14.92 -3.64
N GLY A 29 7.26 14.80 -4.97
CA GLY A 29 7.90 15.74 -5.90
C GLY A 29 7.45 17.19 -5.69
N LYS A 30 6.15 17.41 -5.40
CA LYS A 30 5.64 18.75 -5.05
C LYS A 30 6.21 19.28 -3.75
N LEU A 31 6.26 18.46 -2.70
CA LEU A 31 6.82 18.86 -1.41
C LEU A 31 8.33 19.14 -1.50
N GLU A 32 9.07 18.36 -2.30
CA GLU A 32 10.50 18.53 -2.53
C GLU A 32 10.83 19.78 -3.35
N SER A 33 9.92 20.24 -4.22
CA SER A 33 10.12 21.46 -5.01
C SER A 33 10.25 22.72 -4.15
N GLY A 34 9.65 22.73 -2.95
CA GLY A 34 9.70 23.87 -2.03
C GLY A 34 8.85 25.08 -2.42
N ASP A 35 8.23 25.08 -3.61
CA ASP A 35 7.39 26.17 -4.12
C ASP A 35 5.92 26.08 -3.66
N VAL A 36 5.64 25.23 -2.67
CA VAL A 36 4.28 24.97 -2.18
C VAL A 36 4.00 25.80 -0.93
N PRO A 37 2.88 26.56 -0.88
CA PRO A 37 2.45 27.25 0.33
C PRO A 37 2.30 26.30 1.53
N LEU A 38 2.62 26.77 2.73
CA LEU A 38 2.61 25.94 3.94
C LEU A 38 1.28 25.20 4.17
N GLU A 39 0.15 25.88 3.97
CA GLU A 39 -1.18 25.27 4.13
C GLU A 39 -1.38 24.09 3.17
N THR A 40 -1.03 24.28 1.89
CA THR A 40 -1.08 23.23 0.87
C THR A 40 -0.07 22.11 1.18
N ALA A 41 1.11 22.43 1.69
CA ALA A 41 2.11 21.44 2.07
C ALA A 41 1.60 20.52 3.19
N ILE A 42 0.87 21.07 4.16
CA ILE A 42 0.23 20.28 5.23
C ILE A 42 -0.84 19.34 4.67
N GLU A 43 -1.67 19.82 3.74
CA GLU A 43 -2.69 18.99 3.07
C GLU A 43 -2.05 17.84 2.27
N LEU A 44 -1.04 18.16 1.46
CA LEU A 44 -0.29 17.17 0.67
C LEU A 44 0.40 16.14 1.57
N PHE A 45 0.98 16.57 2.69
CA PHE A 45 1.61 15.66 3.64
C PHE A 45 0.58 14.69 4.26
N GLN A 46 -0.59 15.18 4.65
CA GLN A 46 -1.66 14.33 5.18
C GLN A 46 -2.19 13.34 4.13
N GLU A 47 -2.33 13.77 2.89
CA GLU A 47 -2.70 12.90 1.77
C GLU A 47 -1.62 11.82 1.55
N GLY A 48 -0.35 12.22 1.49
CA GLY A 48 0.78 11.31 1.32
C GLY A 48 0.88 10.26 2.42
N MET A 49 0.64 10.64 3.67
CA MET A 49 0.58 9.69 4.79
C MET A 49 -0.50 8.62 4.60
N LYS A 50 -1.71 9.02 4.18
CA LYS A 50 -2.82 8.08 3.94
C LYS A 50 -2.50 7.13 2.80
N LEU A 51 -1.93 7.64 1.72
CA LEU A 51 -1.51 6.82 0.57
C LEU A 51 -0.41 5.84 0.94
N SER A 52 0.60 6.27 1.71
CA SER A 52 1.67 5.41 2.22
C SER A 52 1.13 4.26 3.07
N GLN A 53 0.20 4.57 4.00
CA GLN A 53 -0.48 3.54 4.80
C GLN A 53 -1.27 2.56 3.93
N LEU A 54 -2.01 3.06 2.95
CA LEU A 54 -2.79 2.24 2.03
C LEU A 54 -1.90 1.31 1.19
N CYS A 55 -0.78 1.80 0.66
CA CYS A 55 0.21 1.00 -0.05
C CYS A 55 0.77 -0.11 0.85
N GLY A 56 1.17 0.23 2.09
CA GLY A 56 1.67 -0.74 3.06
C GLY A 56 0.65 -1.84 3.38
N SER A 57 -0.61 -1.47 3.64
CA SER A 57 -1.68 -2.43 3.91
C SER A 57 -1.98 -3.35 2.73
N LYS A 58 -1.87 -2.85 1.49
CA LYS A 58 -2.04 -3.69 0.29
C LYS A 58 -0.90 -4.69 0.16
N LEU A 59 0.35 -4.26 0.38
CA LEU A 59 1.51 -5.16 0.37
C LEU A 59 1.39 -6.24 1.44
N GLU A 60 1.04 -5.88 2.67
CA GLU A 60 0.85 -6.84 3.77
C GLU A 60 -0.26 -7.87 3.45
N GLN A 61 -1.34 -7.45 2.79
CA GLN A 61 -2.37 -8.38 2.30
C GLN A 61 -1.86 -9.33 1.23
N VAL A 62 -0.98 -8.88 0.35
CA VAL A 62 -0.37 -9.72 -0.67
C VAL A 62 0.62 -10.69 -0.02
N GLU A 63 1.49 -10.21 0.87
CA GLU A 63 2.44 -11.04 1.63
C GLU A 63 1.74 -12.18 2.37
N ARG A 64 0.64 -11.90 3.08
CA ARG A 64 -0.17 -12.94 3.75
C ARG A 64 -0.73 -14.00 2.80
N LYS A 65 -0.96 -13.66 1.54
CA LYS A 65 -1.50 -14.58 0.53
C LYS A 65 -0.41 -15.35 -0.21
N ILE A 66 0.84 -14.91 -0.14
CA ILE A 66 1.95 -15.62 -0.78
C ILE A 66 2.30 -16.83 0.08
N GLU A 67 2.27 -18.00 -0.55
CA GLU A 67 2.81 -19.23 0.00
C GLU A 67 4.14 -19.55 -0.69
N VAL A 68 5.14 -19.95 0.09
CA VAL A 68 6.44 -20.40 -0.39
C VAL A 68 6.47 -21.93 -0.36
N LEU A 69 7.01 -22.53 -1.43
CA LEU A 69 7.38 -23.95 -1.45
C LEU A 69 8.76 -24.09 -0.79
N ILE A 70 8.80 -24.80 0.34
CA ILE A 70 10.00 -25.09 1.11
C ILE A 70 10.28 -26.59 1.00
N GLU A 71 11.49 -26.96 0.63
CA GLU A 71 11.94 -28.35 0.71
C GLU A 71 12.19 -28.73 2.17
N SER A 72 11.56 -29.80 2.63
CA SER A 72 11.72 -30.37 3.97
C SER A 72 12.11 -31.85 3.87
N GLU A 73 12.49 -32.48 4.98
CA GLU A 73 12.88 -33.91 5.00
C GLU A 73 11.79 -34.85 4.44
N ASN A 74 10.53 -34.40 4.44
CA ASN A 74 9.38 -35.12 3.89
C ASN A 74 8.95 -34.66 2.48
N GLY A 75 9.79 -33.92 1.76
CA GLY A 75 9.51 -33.34 0.44
C GLY A 75 9.09 -31.88 0.47
N LEU A 76 8.51 -31.39 -0.64
CA LEU A 76 8.06 -29.99 -0.78
C LEU A 76 6.83 -29.69 0.08
N GLN A 77 6.92 -28.69 0.95
CA GLN A 77 5.84 -28.19 1.80
C GLN A 77 5.52 -26.72 1.50
N ARG A 78 4.24 -26.34 1.52
CA ARG A 78 3.83 -24.93 1.42
C ARG A 78 3.83 -24.29 2.81
N LYS A 79 4.44 -23.12 2.97
CA LYS A 79 4.34 -22.29 4.17
C LYS A 79 4.02 -20.84 3.81
N PRO A 80 3.37 -20.07 4.69
CA PRO A 80 3.20 -18.62 4.48
C PRO A 80 4.56 -17.94 4.25
N PHE A 81 4.60 -16.97 3.35
CA PHE A 81 5.78 -16.13 3.15
C PHE A 81 6.05 -15.30 4.40
N ALA A 82 7.20 -15.51 5.03
CA ALA A 82 7.71 -14.67 6.11
C ALA A 82 8.93 -13.89 5.58
N PRO A 83 8.92 -12.54 5.59
CA PRO A 83 10.09 -11.76 5.19
C PRO A 83 11.25 -12.00 6.17
N ALA A 84 12.48 -11.92 5.67
CA ALA A 84 13.73 -12.30 6.36
C ALA A 84 14.05 -11.55 7.69
N ASN A 85 13.16 -10.69 8.18
CA ASN A 85 13.32 -9.97 9.44
C ASN A 85 12.74 -10.74 10.66
N GLU A 86 12.09 -11.88 10.46
CA GLU A 86 11.55 -12.73 11.53
C GLU A 86 12.36 -14.01 11.81
N ASP A 87 13.56 -14.17 11.21
CA ASP A 87 14.56 -15.14 11.68
C ASP A 87 15.19 -14.62 12.99
N LYS A 88 14.36 -14.53 14.03
CA LYS A 88 14.85 -14.42 15.40
C LYS A 88 15.35 -15.81 15.74
N GLY A 89 16.63 -16.04 15.46
CA GLY A 89 17.31 -17.30 15.72
C GLY A 89 16.94 -17.88 17.08
N ASP A 90 16.56 -19.16 17.05
CA ASP A 90 16.63 -20.05 18.20
C ASP A 90 18.11 -20.38 18.48
#